data_AF-A0A1D2QL33-F1
#
_entry.id   AF-A0A1D2QL33-F1
#
_cell.length_a   1.000
_cell.length_b   1.000
_cell.length_c   1.000
_cell.angle_alpha   90.00
_cell.angle_beta   90.00
_cell.angle_gamma   90.00
#
_symmetry.space_group_name_H-M   'P 1'
#
loop_
_entity.id
_entity.type
_entity.pdbx_description
1 polymer ?
#
loop_
_entity_poly.entity_id
_entity_poly.type
_entity_poly.pdbx_seq_one_letter_code
_entity_poly.pdbx_strand_id
1 'polypeptide(L)' 'MVNDELLWEVTTDIVLGIVAVLLGQALGGIAASVFGFLGVLLYALFALGSLIVGVYLVVRGLGKLVEEIVRREVRFRA' A
#
# COMPACT_ATOMS: atom_id res chain seq x y z
N MET A 1 -17.30 12.41 16.35
CA MET A 1 -17.48 12.21 14.88
C MET A 1 -16.13 11.83 14.29
N VAL A 2 -16.07 10.79 13.45
CA VAL A 2 -14.82 10.42 12.76
C VAL A 2 -14.57 11.51 11.70
N ASN A 3 -13.33 11.94 11.53
CA ASN A 3 -13.00 12.96 10.54
C ASN A 3 -13.10 12.31 9.14
N ASP A 4 -14.06 12.75 8.32
CA ASP A 4 -14.29 12.19 6.97
C ASP A 4 -13.05 12.36 6.07
N GLU A 5 -12.28 13.44 6.28
CA GLU A 5 -11.03 13.69 5.57
C GLU A 5 -9.96 12.65 5.92
N LEU A 6 -9.86 12.26 7.20
CA LEU A 6 -8.96 11.20 7.64
C LEU A 6 -9.35 9.84 7.06
N LEU A 7 -10.64 9.51 7.07
CA LEU A 7 -11.12 8.25 6.49
C LEU A 7 -10.82 8.19 4.99
N TRP A 8 -10.99 9.31 4.28
CA TRP A 8 -10.66 9.41 2.87
C TRP A 8 -9.16 9.22 2.61
N GLU A 9 -8.29 9.86 3.39
CA GLU A 9 -6.85 9.68 3.29
C GLU A 9 -6.43 8.23 3.52
N VAL A 10 -6.93 7.60 4.59
CA VAL A 10 -6.59 6.21 4.91
C VAL A 10 -7.09 5.27 3.83
N THR A 11 -8.32 5.49 3.34
CA THR A 11 -8.88 4.71 2.23
C THR A 11 -8.02 4.85 0.98
N THR A 12 -7.60 6.06 0.65
CA THR A 12 -6.76 6.35 -0.51
C THR A 12 -5.40 5.67 -0.38
N ASP A 13 -4.74 5.76 0.78
CA ASP A 13 -3.46 5.11 1.04
C ASP A 13 -3.57 3.57 0.89
N ILE A 14 -4.64 2.96 1.41
CA ILE A 14 -4.88 1.51 1.27
C ILE A 14 -5.14 1.12 -0.19
N VAL A 15 -6.02 1.85 -0.88
CA VAL A 15 -6.36 1.59 -2.28
C VAL A 15 -5.14 1.75 -3.17
N LEU A 16 -4.35 2.81 -3.00
CA LEU A 16 -3.10 3.01 -3.73
C LEU A 16 -2.10 1.90 -3.43
N GLY A 17 -2.03 1.44 -2.19
CA GLY A 17 -1.20 0.30 -1.81
C GLY A 17 -1.57 -0.98 -2.58
N ILE A 18 -2.87 -1.31 -2.61
CA ILE A 18 -3.38 -2.48 -3.35
C ILE A 18 -3.12 -2.33 -4.86
N VAL A 19 -3.42 -1.16 -5.43
CA VAL A 19 -3.19 -0.86 -6.85
C VAL A 19 -1.71 -0.99 -7.21
N ALA A 20 -0.80 -0.50 -6.35
CA ALA A 20 0.63 -0.63 -6.57
C ALA A 20 1.05 -2.10 -6.68
N VAL A 21 0.58 -2.97 -5.78
CA VAL A 21 0.84 -4.42 -5.83
C VAL A 21 0.32 -5.01 -7.15
N LEU A 22 -0.93 -4.73 -7.50
CA LEU A 22 -1.54 -5.25 -8.73
C LEU A 22 -0.78 -4.79 -9.98
N LEU A 23 -0.33 -3.54 -10.02
CA LEU A 23 0.47 -3.01 -11.11
C LEU A 23 1.82 -3.70 -11.24
N GLY A 24 2.54 -3.94 -10.14
CA GLY A 24 3.81 -4.65 -10.23
C GLY A 24 3.66 -6.11 -10.63
N GLN A 25 2.55 -6.75 -10.24
CA GLN A 25 2.22 -8.09 -10.72
C GLN A 25 1.92 -8.10 -12.23
N ALA A 26 1.13 -7.14 -12.71
CA ALA A 26 0.80 -7.01 -14.13
C ALA A 26 2.05 -6.70 -14.97
N LEU A 27 2.84 -5.70 -14.56
CA LEU A 27 4.09 -5.32 -15.25
C LEU A 27 5.12 -6.44 -15.22
N GLY A 28 5.26 -7.11 -14.07
CA GLY A 28 6.09 -8.30 -13.96
C GLY A 28 5.64 -9.40 -14.91
N GLY A 29 4.34 -9.67 -14.99
CA GLY A 29 3.77 -10.70 -15.87
C GLY A 29 4.03 -10.41 -17.34
N ILE A 30 3.95 -9.13 -17.73
CA ILE A 30 4.31 -8.68 -19.08
C ILE A 30 5.82 -8.87 -19.33
N ALA A 31 6.68 -8.53 -18.36
CA ALA A 31 8.11 -8.75 -18.51
C ALA A 31 8.47 -10.24 -18.64
N ALA A 32 7.82 -11.11 -17.86
CA ALA A 32 7.98 -12.55 -17.96
C ALA A 32 7.59 -13.10 -19.34
N SER A 33 6.48 -12.60 -19.92
CA SER A 33 6.00 -13.05 -21.23
C SER A 33 6.88 -12.56 -22.39
N VAL A 34 7.46 -11.36 -22.29
CA VAL A 34 8.29 -10.77 -23.35
C VAL A 34 9.72 -11.32 -23.34
N PHE A 35 10.33 -11.51 -22.16
CA PHE A 35 11.76 -11.81 -22.04
C PHE A 35 12.09 -13.28 -21.68
N GLY A 36 11.09 -14.17 -21.61
CA GLY A 36 11.29 -15.58 -21.29
C GLY A 36 11.93 -15.80 -19.91
N PHE A 37 12.99 -16.61 -19.81
CA PHE A 37 13.64 -16.92 -18.53
C PHE A 37 14.20 -15.68 -17.81
N LEU A 38 14.83 -14.75 -18.54
CA LEU A 38 15.28 -13.46 -17.97
C LEU A 38 14.10 -12.61 -17.47
N GLY A 39 12.94 -12.78 -18.09
CA GLY A 39 11.69 -12.14 -17.68
C GLY A 39 11.21 -12.57 -16.29
N VAL A 40 11.61 -13.74 -15.79
CA VAL A 40 11.29 -14.19 -14.42
C VAL A 40 12.03 -13.35 -13.37
N LEU A 41 13.27 -12.96 -13.65
CA LEU A 41 14.02 -12.07 -12.74
C LEU A 41 13.41 -10.67 -12.73
N LEU A 42 13.01 -10.16 -13.90
CA LEU A 42 12.30 -8.89 -14.00
C LEU A 42 10.94 -8.94 -13.29
N TYR A 43 10.19 -10.03 -13.46
CA TYR A 43 8.96 -10.28 -12.72
C TYR A 43 9.20 -10.21 -11.21
N ALA A 44 10.21 -10.93 -10.71
CA ALA A 44 10.52 -10.95 -9.28
C ALA A 44 10.87 -9.54 -8.76
N LEU A 45 11.63 -8.75 -9.53
CA LEU A 45 11.95 -7.37 -9.18
C LEU A 45 10.72 -6.47 -9.12
N PHE A 46 9.84 -6.51 -10.13
CA PHE A 46 8.61 -5.71 -10.14
C PHE A 46 7.63 -6.15 -9.05
N ALA A 47 7.47 -7.46 -8.84
CA ALA A 47 6.60 -8.02 -7.81
C ALA A 47 7.11 -7.66 -6.40
N LEU A 48 8.42 -7.77 -6.13
CA LEU A 48 8.99 -7.37 -4.84
C LEU A 48 8.90 -5.86 -4.62
N GLY A 49 9.29 -5.05 -5.61
CA GLY A 49 9.25 -3.59 -5.49
C GLY A 49 7.83 -3.08 -5.22
N SER A 50 6.85 -3.58 -5.98
CA SER A 50 5.45 -3.23 -5.77
C SER A 50 4.87 -3.74 -4.46
N LEU A 51 5.28 -4.93 -4.00
CA LEU A 51 4.89 -5.45 -2.69
C LEU A 51 5.40 -4.53 -1.57
N ILE A 52 6.66 -4.11 -1.62
CA ILE A 52 7.25 -3.20 -0.62
C ILE A 52 6.50 -1.87 -0.60
N VAL A 53 6.28 -1.26 -1.77
CA VAL A 53 5.55 0.02 -1.88
C VAL A 53 4.10 -0.14 -1.42
N GLY A 54 3.43 -1.22 -1.83
CA GLY A 54 2.06 -1.50 -1.47
C GLY A 54 1.87 -1.67 0.04
N VAL A 55 2.72 -2.48 0.66
CA VAL A 55 2.72 -2.68 2.12
C VAL A 55 3.02 -1.37 2.84
N TYR A 56 3.99 -0.59 2.38
CA TYR A 56 4.31 0.70 2.97
C TYR A 56 3.11 1.66 3.00
N LEU A 57 2.39 1.77 1.88
CA LEU A 57 1.20 2.63 1.78
C LEU A 57 0.07 2.15 2.69
N VAL A 58 -0.21 0.84 2.73
CA VAL A 58 -1.23 0.27 3.62
C VAL A 58 -0.88 0.52 5.09
N VAL A 59 0.36 0.26 5.49
CA VAL A 59 0.84 0.48 6.87
C VAL A 59 0.78 1.97 7.23
N ARG A 60 1.14 2.86 6.31
CA ARG A 60 1.03 4.31 6.51
C ARG A 60 -0.42 4.74 6.74
N GLY A 61 -1.36 4.25 5.93
CA GLY A 61 -2.79 4.52 6.10
C GLY A 61 -3.30 4.03 7.46
N LEU A 62 -2.97 2.80 7.84
CA LEU A 62 -3.33 2.25 9.16
C LEU A 62 -2.70 3.05 10.31
N GLY A 63 -1.44 3.48 10.15
CA GLY A 63 -0.73 4.30 11.13
C GLY A 63 -1.43 5.62 11.44
N LYS A 64 -1.94 6.32 10.42
CA LYS A 64 -2.74 7.55 10.59
C LYS A 64 -4.02 7.28 11.40
N LEU A 65 -4.68 6.16 11.13
CA LEU A 65 -5.92 5.77 11.80
C LEU A 65 -5.66 5.44 13.29
N VAL A 66 -4.57 4.73 13.57
CA VAL A 66 -4.12 4.44 14.94
C VAL A 66 -3.73 5.73 15.68
N GLU A 67 -3.01 6.64 15.04
CA GLU A 67 -2.61 7.91 15.66
C GLU A 67 -3.82 8.74 16.11
N GLU A 68 -4.88 8.80 15.29
CA GLU A 68 -6.13 9.49 15.66
C GLU A 68 -6.83 8.81 16.83
N ILE A 69 -6.89 7.47 16.86
CA ILE A 69 -7.49 6.72 17.98
C ILE A 69 -6.73 7.02 19.28
N VAL A 70 -5.40 6.93 19.24
CA VAL A 70 -4.55 7.22 20.41
C VAL A 70 -4.70 8.67 20.87
N ARG A 71 -4.73 9.63 19.93
CA ARG A 71 -4.91 11.06 20.22
C ARG A 71 -6.25 11.33 20.90
N ARG A 72 -7.32 10.65 20.49
CA ARG A 72 -8.64 10.74 21.14
C ARG A 72 -8.58 10.15 22.55
N GLU A 73 -8.04 8.96 22.70
CA GLU A 73 -7.95 8.28 24.00
C GLU A 73 -7.17 9.11 25.04
N VAL A 74 -6.05 9.70 24.63
CA VAL A 74 -5.26 10.60 25.52
C VAL A 74 -6.05 11.84 25.89
N ARG A 75 -6.78 12.45 24.95
CA ARG A 75 -7.60 13.65 25.23
C ARG A 75 -8.76 13.36 26.19
N PHE A 76 -9.34 12.17 26.18
CA PHE A 76 -10.43 11.79 27.09
C PHE A 76 -9.97 11.46 28.52
N ARG A 77 -8.66 11.22 28.72
CA ARG A 77 -8.09 10.92 30.04
C ARG A 77 -7.44 12.12 30.75
N ALA A 78 -7.30 13.25 30.06
CA ALA A 78 -6.80 14.51 30.60
C ALA A 78 -7.97 15.43 30.98
#